data_AF-A0A1V1W8T4-F1
#
_entry.id   AF-A0A1V1W8T4-F1
#
_cell.length_a   1.000
_cell.length_b   1.000
_cell.length_c   1.000
_cell.angle_alpha   90.00
_cell.angle_beta   90.00
_cell.angle_gamma   90.00
#
_symmetry.space_group_name_H-M   'P 1'
#
loop_
_entity.id
_entity.type
_entity.pdbx_description
1 polymer ?
#
loop_
_entity_poly.entity_id
_entity_poly.type
_entity_poly.pdbx_seq_one_letter_code
_entity_poly.pdbx_strand_id
1 'polypeptide(L)'
;MTTQPQSERRVPADTFEIRLAIARAHAGGISAKEAALRVGVSGQTWRNWEAGASASAQKPAMLRYIAEQLDVDEAWLRDGGPLLGGGPPDGGPVAVGAVTGP
;
A
#
# COMPACT_ATOMS: atom_id res chain seq x y z
N MET A 1 11.66 -18.12 -37.88
CA MET A 1 10.89 -17.95 -36.63
C MET A 1 11.82 -17.29 -35.62
N THR A 2 11.72 -15.98 -35.44
CA THR A 2 12.54 -15.25 -34.46
C THR A 2 11.68 -15.02 -33.22
N THR A 3 11.97 -15.75 -32.15
CA THR A 3 11.37 -15.53 -30.83
C THR A 3 11.75 -14.13 -30.37
N GLN A 4 10.77 -13.23 -30.28
CA GLN A 4 11.01 -11.91 -29.71
C GLN A 4 11.22 -12.02 -28.19
N PRO A 5 12.17 -11.27 -27.60
CA PRO A 5 12.34 -11.23 -26.16
C PRO A 5 11.06 -10.68 -25.52
N GLN A 6 10.39 -11.52 -24.74
CA GLN A 6 9.26 -11.08 -23.93
C GLN A 6 9.79 -10.01 -22.96
N SER A 7 9.22 -8.81 -23.03
CA SER A 7 9.60 -7.72 -22.14
C SER A 7 9.31 -8.15 -20.70
N GLU A 8 10.34 -8.41 -19.89
CA GLU A 8 10.20 -8.64 -18.45
C GLU A 8 9.45 -7.45 -17.85
N ARG A 9 8.17 -7.66 -17.52
CA ARG A 9 7.35 -6.63 -16.87
C ARG A 9 7.97 -6.35 -15.52
N ARG A 10 8.36 -5.09 -15.28
CA ARG A 10 8.93 -4.68 -13.99
C ARG A 10 7.83 -4.62 -12.93
N VAL A 11 8.10 -5.23 -11.78
CA VAL A 11 7.27 -5.11 -10.57
C VAL A 11 7.73 -3.87 -9.79
N PRO A 12 6.83 -2.95 -9.39
CA PRO A 12 7.17 -1.84 -8.52
C PRO A 12 7.72 -2.30 -7.16
N ALA A 13 8.58 -1.50 -6.54
CA ALA A 13 9.04 -1.76 -5.19
C ALA A 13 7.91 -1.51 -4.17
N ASP A 14 7.83 -2.35 -3.13
CA ASP A 14 6.87 -2.18 -2.03
C ASP A 14 7.38 -1.12 -1.04
N THR A 15 7.19 0.14 -1.38
CA THR A 15 7.59 1.29 -0.55
C THR A 15 6.40 1.91 0.17
N PHE A 16 6.68 2.61 1.27
CA PHE A 16 5.64 3.27 2.07
C PHE A 16 4.80 4.25 1.23
N GLU A 17 5.44 5.04 0.38
CA GLU A 17 4.78 5.99 -0.50
C GLU A 17 3.83 5.32 -1.50
N ILE A 18 4.20 4.14 -2.03
CA ILE A 18 3.31 3.36 -2.89
C ILE A 18 2.15 2.77 -2.09
N ARG A 19 2.40 2.25 -0.88
CA ARG A 19 1.33 1.75 -0.01
C ARG A 19 0.34 2.83 0.39
N LEU A 20 0.81 4.05 0.63
CA LEU A 20 -0.04 5.20 0.94
C LEU A 20 -0.96 5.55 -0.24
N ALA A 21 -0.45 5.50 -1.46
CA ALA A 21 -1.25 5.69 -2.67
C ALA A 21 -2.28 4.56 -2.86
N ILE A 22 -1.90 3.30 -2.57
CA ILE A 22 -2.81 2.15 -2.61
C ILE A 22 -3.91 2.30 -1.55
N ALA A 23 -3.58 2.65 -0.30
CA ALA A 23 -4.54 2.86 0.77
C ALA A 23 -5.59 3.92 0.39
N ARG A 24 -5.14 5.00 -0.25
CA ARG A 24 -6.03 6.05 -0.76
C ARG A 24 -6.94 5.54 -1.88
N ALA A 25 -6.41 4.73 -2.79
CA ALA A 25 -7.21 4.10 -3.83
C ALA A 25 -8.27 3.14 -3.24
N HIS A 26 -7.90 2.38 -2.21
CA HIS A 26 -8.81 1.49 -1.47
C HIS A 26 -9.93 2.26 -0.76
N ALA A 27 -9.64 3.44 -0.19
CA ALA A 27 -10.59 4.28 0.54
C ALA A 27 -11.65 4.98 -0.35
N GLY A 28 -11.95 4.44 -1.52
CA GLY A 28 -12.92 4.96 -2.49
C GLY A 28 -12.31 5.79 -3.61
N GLY A 29 -11.01 5.62 -3.90
CA GLY A 29 -10.35 6.34 -5.00
C GLY A 29 -10.20 7.84 -4.77
N ILE A 30 -10.16 8.29 -3.51
CA ILE A 30 -10.16 9.71 -3.15
C ILE A 30 -8.86 10.41 -3.60
N SER A 31 -8.90 11.72 -3.80
CA SER A 31 -7.70 12.50 -4.14
C SER A 31 -6.77 12.68 -2.94
N ALA A 32 -5.51 13.02 -3.21
CA ALA A 32 -4.53 13.37 -2.16
C ALA A 32 -5.03 14.51 -1.25
N LYS A 33 -5.82 15.45 -1.79
CA LYS A 33 -6.40 16.55 -1.00
C LYS A 33 -7.47 16.03 -0.03
N GLU A 34 -8.33 15.11 -0.47
CA GLU A 34 -9.37 14.52 0.36
C GLU A 34 -8.78 13.60 1.44
N ALA A 35 -7.77 12.81 1.10
CA ALA A 35 -7.04 12.00 2.07
C ALA A 35 -6.35 12.88 3.14
N ALA A 36 -5.69 13.97 2.71
CA ALA A 36 -5.10 14.94 3.62
C ALA A 36 -6.12 15.56 4.58
N LEU A 37 -7.32 15.90 4.08
CA LEU A 37 -8.41 16.43 4.90
C LEU A 37 -8.91 15.41 5.93
N ARG A 38 -9.06 14.13 5.56
CA ARG A 38 -9.46 13.07 6.52
C ARG A 38 -8.44 12.89 7.64
N VAL A 39 -7.16 12.99 7.30
CA VAL A 39 -6.04 12.82 8.26
C VAL A 39 -5.66 14.15 8.95
N GLY A 40 -6.31 15.26 8.63
CA GLY A 40 -6.05 16.54 9.29
C GLY A 40 -4.68 17.16 8.96
N VAL A 41 -4.12 16.88 7.78
CA VAL A 41 -2.85 17.47 7.30
C VAL A 41 -3.06 18.32 6.04
N SER A 42 -2.05 19.09 5.65
CA SER A 42 -2.13 19.86 4.40
C SER A 42 -2.04 18.93 3.18
N GLY A 43 -2.70 19.31 2.08
CA GLY A 43 -2.60 18.56 0.81
C GLY A 43 -1.16 18.49 0.27
N GLN A 44 -0.32 19.49 0.57
CA GLN A 44 1.09 19.46 0.21
C GLN A 44 1.86 18.44 1.04
N THR A 45 1.58 18.37 2.35
CA THR A 45 2.17 17.36 3.26
C THR A 45 1.88 15.95 2.75
N TRP A 46 0.62 15.67 2.36
CA TRP A 46 0.25 14.37 1.80
C TRP A 46 1.02 14.04 0.52
N ARG A 47 1.08 14.99 -0.43
CA ARG A 47 1.82 14.79 -1.69
C ARG A 47 3.29 14.55 -1.46
N ASN A 48 3.89 15.24 -0.49
CA ASN A 48 5.29 15.01 -0.12
C ASN A 48 5.48 13.58 0.42
N TRP A 49 4.53 13.05 1.20
CA TRP A 49 4.57 11.66 1.66
C TRP A 49 4.44 10.65 0.51
N GLU A 50 3.55 10.88 -0.46
CA GLU A 50 3.45 10.03 -1.66
C GLU A 50 4.66 10.20 -2.62
N ALA A 51 5.46 11.26 -2.45
CA ALA A 51 6.71 11.48 -3.19
C ALA A 51 7.96 10.96 -2.45
N GLY A 52 7.79 10.28 -1.31
CA GLY A 52 8.89 9.68 -0.54
C GLY A 52 9.48 10.56 0.58
N ALA A 53 8.97 11.77 0.80
CA ALA A 53 9.38 12.64 1.91
C ALA A 53 8.55 12.38 3.18
N SER A 54 8.56 11.12 3.65
CA SER A 54 7.50 10.54 4.50
C SER A 54 7.87 10.34 5.97
N ALA A 55 8.99 10.89 6.44
CA ALA A 55 9.51 10.64 7.79
C ALA A 55 8.52 10.98 8.91
N SER A 56 7.65 11.98 8.72
CA SER A 56 6.60 12.31 9.69
C SER A 56 5.39 11.38 9.63
N ALA A 57 5.07 10.82 8.46
CA ALA A 57 3.99 9.87 8.27
C ALA A 57 4.28 8.51 8.93
N GLN A 58 5.55 8.11 8.96
CA GLN A 58 6.01 6.83 9.51
C GLN A 58 6.11 6.81 11.03
N LYS A 59 5.76 7.91 11.71
CA LYS A 59 5.64 7.91 13.18
C LYS A 59 4.51 6.95 13.58
N PRO A 60 4.68 6.09 14.59
CA PRO A 60 3.67 5.08 14.95
C PRO A 60 2.27 5.67 15.17
N ALA A 61 2.17 6.81 15.86
CA ALA A 61 0.90 7.48 16.10
C ALA A 61 0.22 7.96 14.79
N MET A 62 1.01 8.43 13.82
CA MET A 62 0.49 8.91 12.53
C MET A 62 0.11 7.74 11.62
N LEU A 63 0.89 6.66 11.62
CA LEU A 63 0.56 5.42 10.90
C LEU A 63 -0.78 4.85 11.34
N ARG A 64 -0.96 4.68 12.66
CA ARG A 64 -2.22 4.22 13.24
C ARG A 64 -3.38 5.12 12.84
N TYR A 65 -3.18 6.43 12.93
CA TYR A 65 -4.23 7.38 12.58
C TYR A 65 -4.59 7.36 11.09
N ILE A 66 -3.60 7.27 10.19
CA ILE A 66 -3.85 7.10 8.75
C ILE A 66 -4.62 5.81 8.49
N ALA A 67 -4.19 4.71 9.12
CA ALA A 67 -4.82 3.40 8.99
C ALA A 67 -6.30 3.43 9.40
N GLU A 68 -6.61 4.04 10.55
CA GLU A 68 -7.98 4.25 11.03
C GLU A 68 -8.82 5.12 10.08
N GLN A 69 -8.27 6.22 9.55
CA GLN A 69 -9.01 7.15 8.68
C GLN A 69 -9.24 6.62 7.26
N LEU A 70 -8.39 5.70 6.80
CA LEU A 70 -8.48 5.10 5.47
C LEU A 70 -9.04 3.67 5.49
N ASP A 71 -9.36 3.14 6.67
CA ASP A 71 -9.87 1.77 6.87
C ASP A 71 -8.93 0.71 6.26
N VAL A 72 -7.64 0.78 6.63
CA VAL A 72 -6.60 -0.17 6.20
C VAL A 72 -5.84 -0.72 7.40
N ASP A 73 -5.17 -1.86 7.23
CA ASP A 73 -4.33 -2.44 8.28
C ASP A 73 -3.05 -1.62 8.51
N GLU A 74 -2.78 -1.27 9.77
CA GLU A 74 -1.62 -0.47 10.17
C GLU A 74 -0.30 -1.22 9.89
N ALA A 75 -0.25 -2.52 10.18
CA ALA A 75 0.96 -3.31 10.01
C ALA A 75 1.33 -3.43 8.52
N TRP A 76 0.34 -3.65 7.66
CA TRP A 76 0.49 -3.63 6.21
C TRP A 76 0.94 -2.26 5.71
N LEU A 77 0.33 -1.17 6.18
CA LEU A 77 0.75 0.17 5.76
C LEU A 77 2.22 0.45 6.15
N ARG A 78 2.62 0.01 7.34
CA ARG A 78 3.98 0.18 7.88
C ARG A 78 5.02 -0.67 7.18
N ASP A 79 4.82 -1.98 7.15
CA ASP A 79 5.83 -2.98 6.74
C ASP A 79 5.62 -3.51 5.32
N GLY A 80 4.43 -3.32 4.77
CA GLY A 80 4.00 -3.95 3.53
C GLY A 80 3.46 -5.36 3.73
N GLY A 81 3.26 -6.06 2.62
CA GLY A 81 2.66 -7.38 2.63
C GLY A 81 1.75 -7.64 1.43
N PRO A 82 1.28 -8.89 1.28
CA PRO A 82 0.48 -9.30 0.14
C PRO A 82 -0.84 -8.53 0.10
N LEU A 83 -1.17 -8.00 -1.08
CA LEU A 83 -2.50 -7.46 -1.34
C LEU A 83 -3.50 -8.61 -1.46
N LEU A 84 -4.57 -8.53 -0.69
CA LEU A 84 -5.67 -9.48 -0.77
C LEU A 84 -6.31 -9.37 -2.16
N GLY A 85 -6.29 -10.45 -2.94
CA GLY A 85 -6.87 -10.51 -4.29
C GLY A 85 -5.86 -10.65 -5.44
N GLY A 86 -4.56 -10.69 -5.17
CA GLY A 86 -3.54 -11.06 -6.14
C GLY A 86 -3.29 -12.57 -6.21
N GLY A 87 -4.33 -13.40 -6.40
CA GLY A 87 -4.08 -14.74 -6.90
C GLY A 87 -3.37 -14.64 -8.26
N PRO A 88 -2.35 -15.46 -8.57
CA PRO A 88 -1.81 -15.49 -9.93
C PRO A 88 -2.97 -15.67 -10.94
N PRO A 89 -2.91 -15.11 -12.16
CA PRO A 89 -3.92 -15.34 -13.19
C PRO A 89 -4.10 -16.83 -13.55
N ASP A 90 -3.24 -17.71 -13.02
CA ASP A 90 -3.26 -19.15 -13.18
C ASP A 90 -3.18 -19.80 -11.78
N GLY A 91 -4.25 -20.44 -11.33
CA GLY A 91 -4.45 -20.99 -9.98
C GLY A 91 -3.34 -21.91 -9.45
N GLY A 92 -2.28 -21.33 -8.89
CA GLY A 92 -1.29 -22.00 -8.05
C GLY A 92 -1.76 -22.08 -6.59
N PRO A 93 -1.46 -23.17 -5.86
CA PRO A 93 -1.93 -23.35 -4.50
C PRO A 93 -1.32 -22.29 -3.57
N VAL A 94 -2.19 -21.47 -2.97
CA VAL A 94 -1.81 -20.60 -1.86
C VAL A 94 -1.53 -21.46 -0.63
N ALA A 95 -0.25 -21.58 -0.26
CA ALA A 95 0.13 -22.19 1.01
C ALA A 95 -0.25 -21.23 2.15
N VAL A 96 -1.47 -21.38 2.68
CA VAL A 96 -1.85 -20.76 3.95
C VAL A 96 -1.12 -21.53 5.06
N GLY A 97 -0.07 -20.92 5.59
CA GLY A 97 0.70 -21.44 6.70
C GLY A 97 -0.21 -21.66 7.92
N ALA A 98 -0.14 -22.89 8.44
CA ALA A 98 -0.89 -23.38 9.59
C ALA A 98 -0.74 -22.48 10.82
N VAL A 99 -1.87 -22.03 11.36
CA VAL A 99 -1.97 -21.71 12.79
C VAL A 99 -1.90 -23.03 13.55
N THR A 100 -0.72 -23.34 14.08
CA THR A 100 -0.55 -24.44 15.03
C THR A 100 -0.64 -23.82 16.42
N GLY A 101 -1.80 -23.95 17.06
CA GLY A 101 -1.96 -23.73 18.48
C GLY A 101 -1.89 -25.08 19.23
N PRO A 102 -1.35 -25.11 20.45
CA PRO A 102 -1.20 -26.33 21.26
C PRO A 102 -2.55 -26.90 21.74
#